data_AF-A0A6P0JX36-F1
#
_entry.id   AF-A0A6P0JX36-F1
#
_cell.length_a   1.000
_cell.length_b   1.000
_cell.length_c   1.000
_cell.angle_alpha   90.00
_cell.angle_beta   90.00
_cell.angle_gamma   90.00
#
_symmetry.space_group_name_H-M   'P 1'
#
loop_
_entity.id
_entity.type
_entity.pdbx_description
1 polymer ?
#
loop_
_entity_poly.entity_id
_entity_poly.type
_entity_poly.pdbx_seq_one_letter_code
_entity_poly.pdbx_strand_id
1 'polypeptide(L)'
;MIQTKEATPTPSLSITNVVKTTEAAESMTSSRPWGTFTVLEEGAGYKIKRIEVKPGHRLSFQMHHHRSEHWIVVSGTAKVTCGEKEEILARDRKS
;
A
#
# COMPACT_ATOMS: atom_id res chain seq x y z
N MET A 1 47.29 22.67 15.17
CA MET A 1 46.38 23.07 14.08
C MET A 1 45.76 21.79 13.52
N ILE A 2 44.49 21.55 13.87
CA ILE A 2 43.39 20.72 13.29
C ILE A 2 43.82 19.74 12.16
N GLN A 3 43.50 18.44 12.12
CA GLN A 3 42.14 17.84 12.09
C GLN A 3 42.12 16.33 12.36
N THR A 4 41.26 15.91 13.29
CA THR A 4 40.62 14.57 13.30
C THR A 4 39.36 14.63 12.42
N LYS A 5 39.24 13.73 11.44
CA LYS A 5 38.01 13.55 10.64
C LYS A 5 37.02 12.69 11.44
N GLU A 6 35.87 13.25 11.77
CA GLU A 6 34.74 12.54 12.37
C GLU A 6 33.92 11.79 11.31
N ALA A 7 33.39 10.64 11.70
CA ALA A 7 32.51 9.78 10.91
C ALA A 7 31.10 10.38 10.83
N THR A 8 30.52 10.34 9.63
CA THR A 8 29.13 10.72 9.35
C THR A 8 28.13 9.82 10.10
N PRO A 9 27.15 10.36 10.84
CA PRO A 9 26.04 9.56 11.33
C PRO A 9 25.00 9.37 10.21
N THR A 10 24.65 8.10 9.97
CA THR A 10 23.56 7.68 9.09
C THR A 10 22.22 8.24 9.61
N PRO A 11 21.36 8.85 8.78
CA PRO A 11 20.03 9.23 9.22
C PRO A 11 19.16 7.98 9.37
N SER A 12 18.93 7.57 10.61
CA SER A 12 17.85 6.64 10.97
C SER A 12 16.51 7.31 10.65
N LEU A 13 15.79 6.80 9.65
CA LEU A 13 14.45 7.27 9.30
C LEU A 13 13.45 6.81 10.36
N SER A 14 13.25 7.64 11.37
CA SER A 14 12.15 7.49 12.33
C SER A 14 10.84 7.85 11.62
N ILE A 15 9.96 6.86 11.42
CA ILE A 15 8.58 7.12 10.98
C ILE A 15 7.84 7.74 12.15
N THR A 16 7.84 9.07 12.24
CA THR A 16 6.97 9.80 13.15
C THR A 16 5.55 9.72 12.59
N ASN A 17 4.67 9.01 13.29
CA ASN A 17 3.23 9.01 13.02
C ASN A 17 2.68 10.41 13.27
N VAL A 18 2.73 11.26 12.24
CA VAL A 18 1.95 12.49 12.20
C VAL A 18 0.50 12.08 11.95
N VAL A 19 -0.26 11.95 13.04
CA VAL A 19 -1.72 11.85 12.95
C VAL A 19 -2.23 13.23 12.49
N LYS A 20 -2.32 13.42 11.18
CA LYS A 20 -3.09 14.52 10.59
C LYS A 20 -4.57 14.12 10.66
N THR A 21 -5.24 14.59 11.70
CA THR A 21 -6.69 14.74 11.70
C THR A 21 -7.02 15.84 10.71
N THR A 22 -7.42 15.47 9.50
CA THR A 22 -7.95 16.42 8.50
C THR A 22 -9.17 15.80 7.82
N GLU A 23 -10.23 16.60 7.82
CA GLU A 23 -11.57 16.47 7.23
C GLU A 23 -11.77 15.41 6.14
N ALA A 24 -12.95 14.79 6.21
CA ALA A 24 -13.49 13.79 5.30
C ALA A 24 -13.17 14.08 3.82
N ALA A 25 -12.07 13.51 3.33
CA ALA A 25 -11.88 13.31 1.90
C ALA A 25 -13.06 12.45 1.42
N GLU A 26 -13.89 13.02 0.57
CA GLU A 26 -15.08 12.38 0.03
C GLU A 26 -14.64 11.18 -0.81
N SER A 27 -14.65 10.01 -0.17
CA SER A 27 -14.03 8.82 -0.72
C SER A 27 -14.96 8.19 -1.75
N MET A 28 -14.67 8.43 -3.04
CA MET A 28 -15.46 7.88 -4.14
C MET A 28 -15.32 6.36 -4.18
N THR A 29 -16.37 5.67 -3.73
CA THR A 29 -16.49 4.21 -3.80
C THR A 29 -17.20 3.81 -5.09
N SER A 30 -16.62 2.87 -5.82
CA SER A 30 -17.18 2.32 -7.05
C SER A 30 -17.39 0.82 -6.93
N SER A 31 -18.59 0.36 -7.30
CA SER A 31 -18.95 -1.06 -7.33
C SER A 31 -18.64 -1.70 -8.67
N ARG A 32 -18.16 -2.94 -8.62
CA ARG A 32 -17.79 -3.79 -9.76
C ARG A 32 -18.28 -5.22 -9.53
N PRO A 33 -18.39 -6.06 -10.58
CA PRO A 33 -18.83 -7.45 -10.41
C PRO A 33 -17.94 -8.26 -9.46
N TRP A 34 -16.63 -7.96 -9.42
CA TRP A 34 -15.68 -8.63 -8.53
C TRP A 34 -15.66 -8.09 -7.09
N GLY A 35 -16.32 -6.97 -6.80
CA GLY A 35 -16.24 -6.30 -5.50
C GLY A 35 -16.29 -4.77 -5.59
N THR A 36 -15.57 -4.07 -4.73
CA THR A 36 -15.57 -2.60 -4.69
C THR A 36 -14.16 -2.06 -4.58
N PHE A 37 -13.97 -0.82 -5.03
CA PHE A 37 -12.80 -0.05 -4.63
C PHE A 37 -13.21 1.35 -4.21
N THR A 38 -12.39 1.91 -3.33
CA THR A 38 -12.60 3.19 -2.69
C THR A 38 -11.27 3.94 -2.74
N VAL A 39 -11.24 5.12 -3.38
CA VAL A 39 -10.04 5.97 -3.38
C VAL A 39 -9.98 6.69 -2.05
N LEU A 40 -8.99 6.33 -1.23
CA LEU A 40 -8.82 6.91 0.11
C LEU A 40 -8.10 8.25 0.04
N GLU A 41 -7.08 8.34 -0.82
CA GLU A 41 -6.24 9.52 -0.98
C GLU A 41 -5.59 9.51 -2.36
N GLU A 42 -5.38 10.71 -2.91
CA GLU A 42 -4.68 10.91 -4.17
C GLU A 42 -3.84 12.18 -4.07
N GLY A 43 -2.59 12.10 -4.54
CA GLY A 43 -1.66 13.21 -4.55
C GLY A 43 -0.70 13.14 -5.72
N ALA A 44 0.27 14.05 -5.76
CA ALA A 44 1.27 14.09 -6.82
C ALA A 44 2.15 12.82 -6.76
N GLY A 45 1.93 11.91 -7.72
CA GLY A 45 2.73 10.69 -7.89
C GLY A 45 2.23 9.45 -7.14
N TYR A 46 1.10 9.51 -6.42
CA TYR A 46 0.56 8.34 -5.74
C TYR A 46 -0.97 8.34 -5.67
N LYS A 47 -1.52 7.14 -5.46
CA LYS A 47 -2.95 6.93 -5.23
C LYS A 47 -3.14 5.76 -4.26
N ILE A 48 -3.90 5.99 -3.20
CA ILE A 48 -4.22 4.98 -2.19
C ILE A 48 -5.64 4.50 -2.43
N LYS A 49 -5.81 3.19 -2.60
CA LYS A 49 -7.12 2.56 -2.77
C LYS A 49 -7.33 1.49 -1.72
N ARG A 50 -8.52 1.48 -1.12
CA ARG A 50 -9.05 0.28 -0.44
C ARG A 50 -9.80 -0.53 -1.48
N ILE A 51 -9.51 -1.83 -1.56
CA ILE A 51 -10.18 -2.73 -2.50
C ILE A 51 -10.75 -3.90 -1.70
N GLU A 52 -12.03 -4.18 -1.91
CA GLU A 52 -12.72 -5.35 -1.38
C GLU A 52 -13.04 -6.29 -2.53
N VAL A 53 -12.56 -7.53 -2.46
CA VAL A 53 -12.81 -8.55 -3.49
C VAL A 53 -13.74 -9.60 -2.90
N LYS A 54 -14.84 -9.88 -3.62
CA LYS A 54 -15.82 -10.89 -3.21
C LYS A 54 -15.20 -12.31 -3.33
N PRO A 55 -15.63 -13.26 -2.49
CA PRO A 55 -15.16 -14.65 -2.58
C PRO A 55 -15.32 -15.22 -3.99
N GLY A 56 -14.30 -15.93 -4.48
CA GLY A 56 -14.28 -16.53 -5.82
C GLY A 56 -14.01 -15.55 -6.97
N HIS A 57 -13.92 -14.25 -6.69
CA HIS A 57 -13.54 -13.25 -7.69
C HIS A 57 -12.06 -12.89 -7.63
N ARG A 58 -11.59 -12.19 -8.67
CA ARG A 58 -10.23 -11.67 -8.76
C ARG A 58 -10.19 -10.33 -9.47
N LEU A 59 -9.12 -9.59 -9.22
CA LEU A 59 -8.72 -8.49 -10.08
C LEU A 59 -8.03 -9.04 -11.34
N SER A 60 -8.09 -8.29 -12.44
CA SER A 60 -7.31 -8.61 -13.63
C SER A 60 -5.82 -8.36 -13.38
N PHE A 61 -4.95 -9.14 -14.01
CA PHE A 61 -3.50 -8.89 -14.00
C PHE A 61 -3.19 -7.45 -14.43
N GLN A 62 -2.29 -6.80 -13.69
CA GLN A 62 -1.84 -5.44 -13.96
C GLN A 62 -0.36 -5.47 -14.34
N MET A 63 0.04 -4.67 -15.33
CA MET A 63 1.42 -4.45 -15.73
C MET A 63 1.68 -2.96 -15.81
N HIS A 64 2.76 -2.49 -15.20
CA HIS A 64 3.14 -1.08 -15.21
C HIS A 64 4.66 -0.93 -15.38
N HIS A 65 5.10 0.02 -16.22
CA HIS A 65 6.54 0.32 -16.40
C HIS A 65 7.09 1.30 -15.36
N HIS A 66 6.26 2.23 -14.88
CA HIS A 66 6.69 3.37 -14.03
C HIS A 66 5.89 3.46 -12.73
N ARG A 67 5.38 2.33 -12.24
CA ARG A 67 4.58 2.28 -11.01
C ARG A 67 4.95 1.07 -10.18
N SER A 68 5.35 1.34 -8.95
CA SER A 68 5.41 0.34 -7.90
C SER A 68 4.04 0.25 -7.23
N GLU A 69 3.54 -0.95 -7.02
CA GLU A 69 2.34 -1.19 -6.20
C GLU A 69 2.74 -1.91 -4.92
N HIS A 70 2.18 -1.47 -3.81
CA HIS A 70 2.32 -2.11 -2.51
C HIS A 70 0.94 -2.56 -2.05
N TRP A 71 0.81 -3.84 -1.73
CA TRP A 71 -0.45 -4.46 -1.34
C TRP A 71 -0.36 -4.93 0.11
N ILE A 72 -1.38 -4.59 0.91
CA ILE A 72 -1.51 -5.01 2.30
C ILE A 72 -2.88 -5.65 2.48
N VAL A 73 -2.91 -6.88 2.99
CA VAL A 73 -4.16 -7.54 3.35
C VAL A 73 -4.60 -7.02 4.71
N VAL A 74 -5.68 -6.23 4.72
CA VAL A 74 -6.23 -5.65 5.96
C VAL A 74 -7.15 -6.63 6.70
N SER A 75 -7.85 -7.48 5.95
CA SER A 75 -8.74 -8.52 6.46
C SER A 75 -8.86 -9.68 5.47
N GLY A 76 -9.08 -10.89 6.00
CA GLY A 76 -9.20 -12.12 5.21
C GLY A 76 -7.86 -12.67 4.72
N THR A 77 -7.95 -13.41 3.61
CA THR A 77 -6.83 -14.08 2.95
C THR A 77 -6.88 -13.79 1.46
N ALA A 78 -5.75 -13.43 0.86
CA ALA A 78 -5.62 -13.15 -0.55
C ALA A 78 -4.67 -14.16 -1.21
N LYS A 79 -5.07 -14.68 -2.36
CA LYS A 79 -4.16 -15.41 -3.26
C LYS A 79 -3.61 -14.43 -4.27
N VAL A 80 -2.29 -14.24 -4.26
CA VAL A 80 -1.59 -13.23 -5.06
C VAL A 80 -0.68 -13.94 -6.05
N THR A 81 -0.71 -13.49 -7.30
CA THR A 81 0.16 -14.01 -8.36
C THR A 81 1.04 -12.89 -8.86
N CYS A 82 2.36 -13.09 -8.82
CA CYS A 82 3.36 -12.15 -9.32
C CYS A 82 4.25 -12.87 -10.35
N GLY A 83 4.02 -12.59 -11.63
CA GLY A 83 4.63 -13.35 -12.72
C GLY A 83 4.23 -14.82 -12.64
N GLU A 84 5.22 -15.70 -12.48
CA GLU A 84 5.02 -17.15 -12.37
C GLU A 84 4.83 -17.64 -10.93
N LYS A 85 4.99 -16.74 -9.93
CA LYS A 85 4.86 -17.10 -8.52
C LYS A 85 3.44 -16.87 -8.04
N GLU A 86 2.94 -17.82 -7.27
CA GLU A 86 1.66 -17.71 -6.54
C GLU A 86 1.92 -17.85 -5.04
N GLU A 87 1.35 -16.94 -4.26
CA GLU A 87 1.50 -16.89 -2.81
C GLU A 87 0.15 -16.62 -2.15
N ILE A 88 -0.07 -17.19 -0.96
CA ILE A 88 -1.25 -16.92 -0.13
C ILE A 88 -0.82 -15.97 0.99
N LEU A 89 -1.40 -14.78 1.01
CA LEU A 89 -1.16 -13.77 2.02
C LEU A 89 -2.36 -13.68 2.97
N ALA A 90 -2.10 -13.76 4.27
CA ALA A 90 -3.08 -13.45 5.30
C ALA A 90 -2.87 -12.01 5.81
N ARG A 91 -3.82 -11.52 6.60
CA ARG A 91 -3.65 -10.26 7.34
C ARG A 91 -2.32 -10.26 8.10
N ASP A 92 -1.56 -9.17 7.97
CA ASP A 92 -0.38 -8.92 8.81
C ASP A 92 -0.81 -8.82 10.28
N ARG A 93 -0.36 -9.77 11.09
CA ARG A 93 -0.60 -9.81 12.54
C ARG A 93 0.65 -9.30 13.24
N LYS A 94 0.84 -7.98 13.26
CA LYS A 94 1.68 -7.37 14.29
C LYS A 94 0.89 -7.29 15.60
N SER A 95 1.36 -8.04 16.60
CA SER A 95 0.97 -7.90 18.01
C SER A 95 1.77 -6.78 18.66
#